data_AF-A0AA42QHW9-F1
#
_entry.id   AF-A0AA42QHW9-F1
#
_cell.length_a   1.000
_cell.length_b   1.000
_cell.length_c   1.000
_cell.angle_alpha   90.00
_cell.angle_beta   90.00
_cell.angle_gamma   90.00
#
_symmetry.space_group_name_H-M   'P 1'
#
loop_
_entity.id
_entity.type
_entity.pdbx_description
1 polymer ?
#
loop_
_entity_poly.entity_id
_entity_poly.type
_entity_poly.pdbx_seq_one_letter_code
_entity_poly.pdbx_strand_id
1 'polypeptide(L)'
;MNKYLRAALATLAFIATLLLVYYVHMRQFRVNVVLYASILDAVIAVVVVFAGLYALKWFRDFSRLELIQLAAIWLLGGYVFAISVPTVIDRSLSFYILEKLQQRGGGIREDAFRQVFIEEYVPEHHLVEVRLTEQLQSGTVQIHDGCVRLTARGERLASFGRFYRQNLLPTHRLLMGEYTDALTDPFRDSRMPSDYRCQ
;
A
#
# COMPACT_ATOMS: atom_id res chain seq x y z
N MET A 1 9.13 38.29 4.20
CA MET A 1 8.98 37.07 3.36
C MET A 1 7.50 36.76 3.24
N ASN A 2 6.98 36.54 2.03
CA ASN A 2 5.56 36.23 1.82
C ASN A 2 5.17 34.93 2.55
N LYS A 3 3.96 34.86 3.12
CA LYS A 3 3.45 33.67 3.83
C LYS A 3 3.46 32.42 2.94
N TYR A 4 3.11 32.58 1.66
CA TYR A 4 3.14 31.49 0.69
C TYR A 4 4.55 30.94 0.47
N LEU A 5 5.57 31.82 0.41
CA LEU A 5 6.96 31.39 0.27
C LEU A 5 7.44 30.65 1.54
N ARG A 6 7.05 31.11 2.73
CA ARG A 6 7.32 30.41 3.99
C ARG A 6 6.67 29.04 4.04
N ALA A 7 5.42 28.92 3.57
CA ALA A 7 4.71 27.65 3.51
C ALA A 7 5.34 26.69 2.48
N ALA A 8 5.76 27.20 1.32
CA ALA A 8 6.48 26.42 0.30
C ALA A 8 7.82 25.90 0.84
N LEU A 9 8.62 26.73 1.51
CA LEU A 9 9.87 26.31 2.14
C LEU A 9 9.64 25.29 3.26
N ALA A 10 8.59 25.47 4.07
CA ALA A 10 8.21 24.51 5.10
C ALA A 10 7.82 23.15 4.50
N THR A 11 7.07 23.14 3.40
CA THR A 11 6.71 21.91 2.68
C THR A 11 7.93 21.24 2.07
N LEU A 12 8.89 21.99 1.52
CA LEU A 12 10.15 21.44 1.02
C LEU A 12 10.95 20.80 2.16
N ALA A 13 11.01 21.45 3.33
CA ALA A 13 11.63 20.88 4.52
C ALA A 13 10.91 19.61 4.99
N PHE A 14 9.58 19.58 4.94
CA PHE A 14 8.78 18.38 5.20
C PHE A 14 9.14 17.23 4.25
N ILE A 15 9.19 17.48 2.93
CA ILE A 15 9.55 16.45 1.94
C ILE A 15 10.96 15.91 2.21
N ALA A 16 11.94 16.79 2.41
CA ALA A 16 13.31 16.37 2.69
C ALA A 16 13.40 15.55 3.99
N THR A 17 12.68 15.97 5.03
CA THR A 17 12.63 15.25 6.31
C THR A 17 11.94 13.90 6.17
N LEU A 18 10.83 13.83 5.42
CA LEU A 18 10.12 12.59 5.12
C LEU A 18 11.04 11.57 4.45
N LEU A 19 11.75 11.99 3.39
CA LEU A 19 12.66 11.12 2.66
C LEU A 19 13.83 10.65 3.54
N LEU A 20 14.36 11.53 4.39
CA LEU A 20 15.42 11.20 5.32
C LEU A 20 14.95 10.20 6.39
N VAL A 21 13.81 10.46 7.03
CA VAL A 21 13.21 9.58 8.04
C VAL A 21 12.93 8.23 7.43
N TYR A 22 12.27 8.18 6.26
CA TYR A 22 12.01 6.94 5.53
C TYR A 22 13.29 6.16 5.24
N TYR A 23 14.33 6.83 4.72
CA TYR A 23 15.60 6.19 4.40
C TYR A 23 16.27 5.57 5.64
N VAL A 24 16.30 6.32 6.75
CA VAL A 24 16.90 5.85 8.01
C VAL A 24 16.06 4.71 8.62
N HIS A 25 14.74 4.87 8.67
CA HIS A 25 13.81 3.90 9.25
C HIS A 25 13.90 2.55 8.51
N MET A 26 13.78 2.55 7.19
CA MET A 26 13.79 1.34 6.37
C MET A 26 15.15 0.60 6.41
N ARG A 27 16.26 1.32 6.60
CA ARG A 27 17.61 0.71 6.60
C ARG A 27 18.07 0.23 7.97
N GLN A 28 17.68 0.92 9.04
CA GLN A 28 18.23 0.67 10.38
C GLN A 28 17.26 -0.07 11.31
N PHE A 29 15.97 -0.05 11.04
CA PHE A 29 14.95 -0.60 11.92
C PHE A 29 14.26 -1.81 11.29
N ARG A 30 13.60 -2.61 12.15
CA ARG A 30 12.84 -3.77 11.71
C ARG A 30 11.45 -3.33 11.25
N VAL A 31 11.13 -3.60 9.99
CA VAL A 31 9.84 -3.25 9.38
C VAL A 31 9.04 -4.53 9.14
N ASN A 32 7.89 -4.63 9.80
CA ASN A 32 6.98 -5.77 9.62
C ASN A 32 6.02 -5.56 8.43
N VAL A 33 5.53 -4.33 8.25
CA VAL A 33 4.59 -3.96 7.18
C VAL A 33 4.98 -2.58 6.63
N VAL A 34 5.41 -2.56 5.36
CA VAL A 34 5.94 -1.37 4.67
C VAL A 34 4.96 -0.20 4.69
N LEU A 35 3.67 -0.45 4.44
CA LEU A 35 2.64 0.59 4.45
C LEU A 35 2.53 1.28 5.82
N TYR A 36 2.41 0.50 6.90
CA TYR A 36 2.27 1.06 8.25
C TYR A 36 3.53 1.79 8.70
N ALA A 37 4.71 1.25 8.36
CA ALA A 37 5.97 1.93 8.61
C ALA A 37 6.08 3.26 7.85
N SER A 38 5.68 3.31 6.58
CA SER A 38 5.75 4.53 5.77
C SER A 38 4.74 5.61 6.22
N ILE A 39 3.57 5.19 6.71
CA ILE A 39 2.61 6.11 7.34
C ILE A 39 3.18 6.68 8.64
N LEU A 40 3.85 5.85 9.44
CA LEU A 40 4.53 6.30 10.65
C LEU A 40 5.63 7.32 10.32
N ASP A 41 6.41 7.09 9.26
CA ASP A 41 7.44 8.04 8.80
C ASP A 41 6.84 9.40 8.43
N ALA A 42 5.68 9.42 7.78
CA ALA A 42 4.95 10.65 7.49
C ALA A 42 4.54 11.40 8.76
N VAL A 43 4.00 10.69 9.76
CA VAL A 43 3.62 11.30 11.04
C VAL A 43 4.85 11.86 11.76
N ILE A 44 5.95 11.10 11.81
CA ILE A 44 7.21 11.55 12.43
C ILE A 44 7.73 12.80 11.72
N ALA A 45 7.76 12.81 10.38
CA ALA A 45 8.23 13.96 9.60
C ALA A 45 7.37 15.21 9.85
N VAL A 46 6.04 15.07 9.93
CA VAL A 46 5.15 16.19 10.31
C VAL A 46 5.52 16.73 11.68
N VAL A 47 5.65 15.85 12.70
CA VAL A 47 5.97 16.28 14.08
C VAL A 47 7.32 16.98 14.15
N VAL A 48 8.36 16.41 13.53
CA VAL A 48 9.72 16.96 13.54
C VAL A 48 9.77 18.34 12.88
N VAL A 49 9.16 18.48 11.70
CA VAL A 49 9.17 19.77 10.99
C VAL A 49 8.30 20.81 11.67
N PHE A 50 7.12 20.44 12.18
CA PHE A 50 6.29 21.37 12.95
C PHE A 50 7.01 21.85 14.21
N ALA A 51 7.57 20.93 15.01
CA ALA A 51 8.27 21.29 16.24
C ALA A 51 9.50 22.18 15.96
N GLY A 52 10.31 21.83 14.97
CA GLY A 52 11.49 22.60 14.59
C GLY A 52 11.15 24.01 14.10
N LEU A 53 10.20 24.15 13.18
CA LEU A 53 9.79 25.45 12.65
C LEU A 53 9.02 26.29 13.67
N TYR A 54 8.28 25.66 14.59
CA TYR A 54 7.63 26.36 15.70
C TYR A 54 8.66 26.94 16.68
N ALA A 55 9.70 26.17 17.03
CA ALA A 55 10.80 26.65 17.88
C ALA A 55 11.56 27.83 17.27
N LEU A 56 11.74 27.81 15.94
CA LEU A 56 12.34 28.91 15.17
C LEU A 56 11.40 30.11 14.96
N LYS A 57 10.20 30.09 15.54
CA LYS A 57 9.14 31.12 15.40
C LYS A 57 8.75 31.39 13.92
N TRP A 58 8.95 30.41 13.04
CA TRP A 58 8.67 30.52 11.59
C TRP A 58 7.18 30.73 11.30
N PHE A 59 6.32 30.23 12.17
CA PHE A 59 4.86 30.28 12.07
C PHE A 59 4.21 31.48 12.77
N ARG A 60 4.97 32.49 13.22
CA ARG A 60 4.42 33.61 14.00
C ARG A 60 3.27 34.37 13.32
N ASP A 61 3.32 34.47 11.99
CA ASP A 61 2.34 35.22 11.21
C ASP A 61 1.21 34.33 10.65
N PHE A 62 1.19 33.03 11.00
CA PHE A 62 0.18 32.08 10.55
C PHE A 62 -0.96 31.98 11.57
N SER A 63 -2.18 31.94 11.05
CA SER A 63 -3.39 31.64 11.81
C SER A 63 -3.45 30.15 12.17
N ARG A 64 -4.25 29.80 13.18
CA ARG A 64 -4.46 28.40 13.59
C ARG A 64 -5.03 27.55 12.45
N LEU A 65 -5.91 28.13 11.64
CA LEU A 65 -6.52 27.43 10.50
C LEU A 65 -5.47 27.11 9.43
N GLU A 66 -4.58 28.05 9.10
CA GLU A 66 -3.49 27.82 8.13
C GLU A 66 -2.53 26.72 8.61
N LEU A 67 -2.26 26.65 9.92
CA LEU A 67 -1.40 25.60 10.48
C LEU A 67 -2.07 24.22 10.43
N ILE A 68 -3.34 24.12 10.78
CA ILE A 68 -4.11 22.88 10.69
C ILE A 68 -4.20 22.42 9.23
N GLN A 69 -4.47 23.34 8.30
CA GLN A 69 -4.52 23.05 6.87
C GLN A 69 -3.17 22.55 6.36
N LEU A 70 -2.07 23.19 6.75
CA LEU A 70 -0.72 22.78 6.37
C LEU A 70 -0.38 21.37 6.90
N ALA A 71 -0.73 21.07 8.16
CA ALA A 71 -0.56 19.75 8.74
C ALA A 71 -1.39 18.68 8.01
N ALA A 72 -2.65 18.99 7.70
CA ALA A 72 -3.51 18.08 6.94
C ALA A 72 -2.94 17.80 5.54
N ILE A 73 -2.45 18.82 4.84
CA ILE A 73 -1.80 18.67 3.53
C ILE A 73 -0.58 17.75 3.63
N TRP A 74 0.27 17.93 4.65
CA TRP A 74 1.45 17.09 4.82
C TRP A 74 1.12 15.64 5.19
N LEU A 75 0.12 15.42 6.05
CA LEU A 75 -0.35 14.07 6.38
C LEU A 75 -0.93 13.35 5.16
N LEU A 76 -1.76 14.05 4.37
CA LEU A 76 -2.31 13.50 3.12
C LEU A 76 -1.20 13.26 2.09
N GLY A 77 -0.24 14.18 1.96
CA GLY A 77 0.92 14.01 1.08
C GLY A 77 1.79 12.82 1.48
N GLY A 78 2.03 12.65 2.78
CA GLY A 78 2.75 11.50 3.32
C GLY A 78 2.00 10.18 3.13
N TYR A 79 0.67 10.19 3.26
CA TYR A 79 -0.18 9.03 2.95
C TYR A 79 -0.12 8.66 1.45
N VAL A 80 -0.20 9.65 0.57
CA VAL A 80 -0.02 9.46 -0.88
C VAL A 80 1.36 8.91 -1.18
N PHE A 81 2.42 9.43 -0.54
CA PHE A 81 3.77 8.90 -0.68
C PHE A 81 3.82 7.43 -0.25
N ALA A 82 3.33 7.09 0.95
CA ALA A 82 3.34 5.74 1.50
C ALA A 82 2.65 4.71 0.59
N ILE A 83 1.52 5.07 -0.02
CA ILE A 83 0.81 4.17 -0.94
C ILE A 83 1.52 4.11 -2.29
N SER A 84 1.79 5.26 -2.91
CA SER A 84 2.17 5.33 -4.32
C SER A 84 3.63 4.95 -4.59
N VAL A 85 4.52 5.06 -3.59
CA VAL A 85 5.95 4.81 -3.79
C VAL A 85 6.38 3.48 -3.17
N PRO A 86 6.63 3.36 -1.84
CA PRO A 86 7.21 2.14 -1.30
C PRO A 86 6.23 0.96 -1.39
N THR A 87 4.94 1.18 -1.13
CA THR A 87 3.94 0.09 -1.16
C THR A 87 3.67 -0.41 -2.57
N VAL A 88 3.65 0.46 -3.58
CA VAL A 88 3.52 0.04 -4.99
C VAL A 88 4.77 -0.68 -5.45
N ILE A 89 5.97 -0.19 -5.16
CA ILE A 89 7.21 -0.86 -5.59
C ILE A 89 7.34 -2.25 -4.94
N ASP A 90 7.02 -2.37 -3.65
CA ASP A 90 7.07 -3.64 -2.91
C ASP A 90 6.09 -4.70 -3.43
N ARG A 91 4.99 -4.31 -4.11
CA ARG A 91 3.81 -5.19 -4.29
C ARG A 91 3.21 -5.19 -5.69
N SER A 92 3.70 -4.35 -6.59
CA SER A 92 3.08 -4.15 -7.89
C SER A 92 3.46 -5.25 -8.85
N LEU A 93 2.46 -6.07 -9.18
CA LEU A 93 2.56 -7.03 -10.28
C LEU A 93 2.97 -6.36 -11.60
N SER A 94 2.56 -5.11 -11.81
CA SER A 94 2.89 -4.36 -13.03
C SER A 94 4.39 -4.04 -13.12
N PHE A 95 5.03 -3.64 -12.02
CA PHE A 95 6.48 -3.43 -12.01
C PHE A 95 7.22 -4.75 -12.23
N TYR A 96 6.78 -5.81 -11.56
CA TYR A 96 7.34 -7.14 -11.74
C TYR A 96 7.27 -7.65 -13.19
N ILE A 97 6.15 -7.43 -13.89
CA ILE A 97 6.02 -7.77 -15.32
C ILE A 97 7.08 -7.04 -16.16
N LEU A 98 7.28 -5.73 -15.91
CA LEU A 98 8.27 -4.94 -16.64
C LEU A 98 9.70 -5.41 -16.36
N GLU A 99 10.01 -5.73 -15.11
CA GLU A 99 11.32 -6.28 -14.73
C GLU A 99 11.59 -7.63 -15.41
N LYS A 100 10.59 -8.52 -15.43
CA LYS A 100 10.73 -9.83 -16.09
C LYS A 100 10.85 -9.73 -17.61
N LEU A 101 10.14 -8.79 -18.23
CA LEU A 101 10.32 -8.46 -19.65
C LEU A 101 11.73 -7.94 -19.89
N GLN A 102 12.21 -6.98 -19.09
CA GLN A 102 13.54 -6.41 -19.22
C GLN A 102 14.64 -7.46 -19.06
N GLN A 103 14.52 -8.36 -18.08
CA GLN A 103 15.45 -9.48 -17.87
C GLN A 103 15.56 -10.43 -19.07
N ARG A 104 14.51 -10.51 -19.90
CA ARG A 104 14.42 -11.38 -21.08
C ARG A 104 14.57 -10.64 -22.41
N GLY A 105 15.17 -9.44 -22.38
CA GLY A 105 15.42 -8.66 -23.60
C GLY A 105 14.19 -7.93 -24.16
N GLY A 106 13.16 -7.71 -23.32
CA GLY A 106 11.99 -6.89 -23.64
C GLY A 106 10.73 -7.65 -24.01
N GLY A 107 10.73 -8.99 -23.98
CA GLY A 107 9.59 -9.80 -24.43
C GLY A 107 9.41 -11.12 -23.68
N ILE A 108 8.15 -11.48 -23.43
CA ILE A 108 7.69 -12.79 -22.93
C ILE A 108 6.44 -13.12 -23.75
N ARG A 109 6.29 -14.38 -24.16
CA ARG A 109 5.06 -14.84 -24.81
C ARG A 109 3.87 -14.68 -23.87
N GLU A 110 2.75 -14.18 -24.39
CA GLU A 110 1.54 -13.91 -23.59
C GLU A 110 1.06 -15.13 -22.79
N ASP A 111 1.03 -16.31 -23.43
CA ASP A 111 0.60 -17.56 -22.81
C ASP A 111 1.55 -18.11 -21.74
N ALA A 112 2.82 -17.66 -21.74
CA ALA A 112 3.81 -18.03 -20.73
C ALA A 112 3.66 -17.22 -19.43
N PHE A 113 2.92 -16.11 -19.42
CA PHE A 113 2.77 -15.30 -18.20
C PHE A 113 2.13 -16.05 -17.03
N ARG A 114 1.25 -17.04 -17.31
CA ARG A 114 0.71 -17.91 -16.26
C ARG A 114 1.83 -18.62 -15.49
N GLN A 115 2.83 -19.13 -16.22
CA GLN A 115 3.97 -19.80 -15.62
C GLN A 115 4.83 -18.82 -14.83
N VAL A 116 5.12 -17.63 -15.40
CA VAL A 116 5.87 -16.57 -14.72
C VAL A 116 5.20 -16.14 -13.41
N PHE A 117 3.87 -16.10 -13.34
CA PHE A 117 3.18 -15.76 -12.09
C PHE A 117 3.19 -16.89 -11.06
N ILE A 118 3.02 -18.14 -11.47
CA ILE A 118 2.93 -19.26 -10.52
C ILE A 118 4.32 -19.70 -10.06
N GLU A 119 5.26 -19.83 -10.98
CA GLU A 119 6.57 -20.45 -10.73
C GLU A 119 7.65 -19.43 -10.36
N GLU A 120 7.49 -18.15 -10.71
CA GLU A 120 8.48 -17.10 -10.41
C GLU A 120 7.93 -16.08 -9.42
N TYR A 121 6.78 -15.43 -9.70
CA TYR A 121 6.33 -14.28 -8.89
C TYR A 121 6.01 -14.66 -7.44
N VAL A 122 5.23 -15.73 -7.26
CA VAL A 122 4.82 -16.20 -5.93
C VAL A 122 6.03 -16.57 -5.07
N PRO A 123 7.00 -17.41 -5.53
CA PRO A 123 8.16 -17.75 -4.72
C PRO A 123 9.17 -16.61 -4.59
N GLU A 124 9.52 -15.89 -5.66
CA GLU A 124 10.55 -14.84 -5.62
C GLU A 124 10.19 -13.68 -4.68
N HIS A 125 8.89 -13.35 -4.58
CA HIS A 125 8.40 -12.28 -3.70
C HIS A 125 7.90 -12.81 -2.34
N HIS A 126 8.09 -14.11 -2.06
CA HIS A 126 7.57 -14.74 -0.83
C HIS A 126 6.08 -14.39 -0.60
N LEU A 127 5.30 -14.34 -1.67
CA LEU A 127 4.03 -13.60 -1.68
C LEU A 127 3.03 -14.17 -0.66
N VAL A 128 2.99 -15.49 -0.50
CA VAL A 128 2.12 -16.15 0.47
C VAL A 128 2.50 -15.77 1.91
N GLU A 129 3.79 -15.83 2.23
CA GLU A 129 4.32 -15.56 3.57
C GLU A 129 4.10 -14.10 3.98
N VAL A 130 4.43 -13.17 3.08
CA VAL A 130 4.24 -11.73 3.30
C VAL A 130 2.76 -11.40 3.48
N ARG A 131 1.88 -11.89 2.60
CA ARG A 131 0.44 -11.59 2.68
C ARG A 131 -0.20 -12.20 3.92
N LEU A 132 0.17 -13.43 4.29
CA LEU A 132 -0.35 -14.06 5.49
C LEU A 132 0.13 -13.33 6.75
N THR A 133 1.40 -12.89 6.78
CA THR A 133 1.94 -12.06 7.87
C THR A 133 1.17 -10.75 8.02
N GLU A 134 0.83 -10.06 6.93
CA GLU A 134 0.01 -8.84 6.97
C GLU A 134 -1.37 -9.08 7.58
N GLN A 135 -2.01 -10.20 7.22
CA GLN A 135 -3.31 -10.56 7.77
C GLN A 135 -3.23 -10.90 9.27
N LEU A 136 -2.16 -11.57 9.70
CA LEU A 136 -1.90 -11.85 11.11
C LEU A 136 -1.65 -10.56 11.91
N GLN A 137 -0.78 -9.68 11.40
CA GLN A 137 -0.47 -8.40 12.06
C GLN A 137 -1.68 -7.45 12.11
N SER A 138 -2.57 -7.52 11.12
CA SER A 138 -3.82 -6.75 11.13
C SER A 138 -4.94 -7.42 11.95
N GLY A 139 -4.75 -8.66 12.41
CA GLY A 139 -5.71 -9.41 13.22
C GLY A 139 -6.97 -9.84 12.45
N THR A 140 -6.91 -9.93 11.13
CA THR A 140 -8.02 -10.42 10.30
C THR A 140 -8.04 -11.94 10.22
N VAL A 141 -6.90 -12.58 10.47
CA VAL A 141 -6.72 -14.03 10.37
C VAL A 141 -5.90 -14.52 11.56
N GLN A 142 -6.08 -15.77 11.96
CA GLN A 142 -5.31 -16.46 13.00
C GLN A 142 -4.90 -17.85 12.51
N ILE A 143 -3.77 -18.36 13.00
CA ILE A 143 -3.33 -19.73 12.73
C ILE A 143 -3.53 -20.55 14.00
N HIS A 144 -4.28 -21.65 13.89
CA HIS A 144 -4.51 -22.61 14.97
C HIS A 144 -4.27 -24.01 14.42
N ASP A 145 -3.32 -24.75 15.00
CA ASP A 145 -2.95 -26.11 14.57
C ASP A 145 -2.67 -26.23 13.06
N GLY A 146 -1.97 -25.25 12.49
CA GLY A 146 -1.67 -25.18 11.06
C GLY A 146 -2.85 -24.76 10.18
N CYS A 147 -4.05 -24.60 10.75
CA CYS A 147 -5.21 -24.06 10.06
C CYS A 147 -5.28 -22.53 10.13
N VAL A 148 -5.36 -21.91 8.96
CA VAL A 148 -5.57 -20.47 8.79
C VAL A 148 -7.08 -20.16 8.85
N ARG A 149 -7.54 -19.45 9.90
CA ARG A 149 -8.97 -19.13 10.10
C ARG A 149 -9.20 -17.62 10.17
N LEU A 150 -10.33 -17.15 9.62
CA LEU A 150 -10.77 -15.77 9.77
C LEU A 150 -11.13 -15.47 11.23
N THR A 151 -10.80 -14.26 11.68
CA THR A 151 -11.34 -13.71 12.93
C THR A 151 -12.71 -13.07 12.67
N ALA A 152 -13.45 -12.69 13.71
CA ALA A 152 -14.69 -11.91 13.55
C ALA A 152 -14.46 -10.56 12.83
N ARG A 153 -13.24 -9.99 12.90
CA ARG A 153 -12.85 -8.82 12.11
C ARG A 153 -12.65 -9.20 10.65
N GLY A 154 -11.94 -10.30 10.39
CA GLY A 154 -11.73 -10.84 9.05
C GLY A 154 -13.03 -11.14 8.31
N GLU A 155 -13.99 -11.79 8.99
CA GLU A 155 -15.28 -12.16 8.42
C GLU A 155 -16.08 -10.93 7.96
N ARG A 156 -16.12 -9.88 8.80
CA ARG A 156 -16.77 -8.62 8.46
C ARG A 156 -16.09 -7.93 7.28
N LEU A 157 -14.75 -7.92 7.25
CA LEU A 157 -13.99 -7.32 6.16
C LEU A 157 -14.18 -8.07 4.84
N ALA A 158 -14.17 -9.41 4.87
CA ALA A 158 -14.41 -10.25 3.71
C ALA A 158 -15.83 -10.05 3.16
N SER A 159 -16.82 -9.99 4.05
CA SER A 159 -18.21 -9.72 3.69
C SER A 159 -18.40 -8.33 3.07
N PHE A 160 -17.81 -7.30 3.67
CA PHE A 160 -17.81 -5.96 3.11
C PHE A 160 -17.11 -5.92 1.73
N GLY A 161 -16.00 -6.64 1.57
CA GLY A 161 -15.30 -6.76 0.30
C GLY A 161 -16.18 -7.37 -0.80
N ARG A 162 -16.94 -8.44 -0.49
CA ARG A 162 -17.92 -9.01 -1.44
C ARG A 162 -19.01 -8.02 -1.80
N PHE A 163 -19.60 -7.36 -0.80
CA PHE A 163 -20.61 -6.33 -1.04
C PHE A 163 -20.07 -5.22 -1.96
N TYR A 164 -18.88 -4.69 -1.68
CA TYR A 164 -18.27 -3.64 -2.49
C TYR A 164 -18.05 -4.11 -3.94
N ARG A 165 -17.57 -5.34 -4.16
CA ARG A 165 -17.37 -5.88 -5.51
C ARG A 165 -18.67 -5.99 -6.31
N GLN A 166 -19.73 -6.45 -5.66
CA GLN A 166 -21.01 -6.70 -6.33
C GLN A 166 -21.81 -5.41 -6.57
N ASN A 167 -21.64 -4.39 -5.72
CA ASN A 167 -22.52 -3.22 -5.73
C ASN A 167 -21.83 -1.92 -6.17
N LEU A 168 -20.50 -1.82 -6.02
CA LEU A 168 -19.77 -0.56 -6.20
C LEU A 168 -18.62 -0.65 -7.22
N LEU A 169 -18.24 -1.85 -7.67
CA LEU A 169 -17.29 -1.97 -8.78
C LEU A 169 -17.96 -1.71 -10.13
N PRO A 170 -17.21 -1.19 -11.11
CA PRO A 170 -17.72 -0.97 -12.46
C PRO A 170 -18.12 -2.30 -13.11
N THR A 171 -19.33 -2.35 -13.67
CA THR A 171 -19.88 -3.50 -14.40
C THR A 171 -19.35 -3.61 -15.83
N HIS A 172 -18.68 -2.57 -16.34
CA HIS A 172 -18.10 -2.56 -17.69
C HIS A 172 -16.61 -2.21 -17.56
N ARG A 173 -15.75 -3.22 -17.43
CA ARG A 173 -14.30 -3.03 -17.32
C ARG A 173 -13.57 -3.71 -18.46
N LEU A 174 -12.64 -2.98 -19.09
CA LEU A 174 -11.79 -3.50 -20.16
C LEU A 174 -10.82 -4.55 -19.61
N LEU A 175 -10.90 -5.78 -20.13
CA LEU A 175 -9.98 -6.88 -19.89
C LEU A 175 -9.58 -7.46 -21.26
N MET A 176 -8.30 -7.38 -21.61
CA MET A 176 -7.74 -7.91 -22.87
C MET A 176 -8.54 -7.55 -24.13
N GLY A 177 -9.02 -6.30 -24.23
CA GLY A 177 -9.75 -5.80 -25.41
C GLY A 177 -11.27 -5.89 -25.31
N GLU A 178 -11.82 -6.57 -24.31
CA GLU A 178 -13.27 -6.73 -24.13
C GLU A 178 -13.77 -6.06 -22.85
N TYR A 179 -14.95 -5.42 -22.90
CA TYR A 179 -15.60 -4.88 -21.70
C TYR A 179 -16.48 -5.95 -21.06
N THR A 180 -16.24 -6.24 -19.78
CA THR A 180 -16.94 -7.30 -19.04
C THR A 180 -17.17 -6.93 -17.57
N ASP A 181 -18.15 -7.59 -16.94
CA ASP A 181 -18.48 -7.51 -15.51
C ASP A 181 -17.79 -8.59 -14.68
N ALA A 182 -16.94 -9.44 -15.27
CA ALA A 182 -16.37 -10.64 -14.64
C ALA A 182 -15.71 -10.40 -13.26
N LEU A 183 -15.25 -9.18 -12.97
CA LEU A 183 -14.60 -8.82 -11.69
C LEU A 183 -15.57 -8.34 -10.59
N THR A 184 -16.85 -8.16 -10.91
CA THR A 184 -17.90 -7.84 -9.91
C THR A 184 -18.24 -9.06 -9.05
N ASP A 185 -18.13 -10.26 -9.61
CA ASP A 185 -18.17 -11.53 -8.88
C ASP A 185 -17.19 -12.56 -9.47
N PRO A 186 -15.89 -12.49 -9.09
CA PRO A 186 -14.87 -13.40 -9.60
C PRO A 186 -15.04 -14.84 -9.07
N PHE A 187 -15.96 -15.08 -8.13
CA PHE A 187 -16.16 -16.40 -7.51
C PHE A 187 -17.43 -17.10 -8.02
N ARG A 188 -18.17 -16.50 -8.95
CA ARG A 188 -19.41 -17.01 -9.55
C ARG A 188 -19.29 -18.46 -10.03
N ASP A 189 -18.14 -18.78 -10.64
CA ASP A 189 -17.83 -20.11 -11.18
C ASP A 189 -16.73 -20.84 -10.38
N SER A 190 -16.46 -20.42 -9.15
CA SER A 190 -15.41 -21.02 -8.34
C SER A 190 -15.74 -22.49 -8.00
N ARG A 191 -14.89 -23.39 -8.49
CA ARG A 191 -14.89 -24.80 -8.08
C ARG A 191 -13.85 -24.98 -6.99
N MET A 192 -14.09 -25.86 -6.02
CA MET A 192 -13.10 -26.29 -5.03
C MET A 192 -12.49 -27.63 -5.48
N PRO A 193 -11.47 -27.64 -6.36
CA PRO A 193 -10.93 -28.86 -6.96
C PRO A 193 -10.15 -29.75 -5.99
N SER A 194 -9.85 -29.29 -4.78
CA SER A 194 -9.00 -29.98 -3.79
C SER A 194 -9.43 -29.64 -2.36
N ASP A 195 -9.47 -30.64 -1.48
CA ASP A 195 -9.93 -30.48 -0.10
C ASP A 195 -8.79 -30.00 0.81
N TYR A 196 -8.51 -28.71 0.77
CA TYR A 196 -7.59 -28.04 1.71
C TYR A 196 -8.30 -27.42 2.91
N ARG A 197 -9.52 -27.89 3.21
CA ARG A 197 -10.27 -27.40 4.36
C ARG A 197 -9.57 -27.84 5.63
N CYS A 198 -9.57 -26.95 6.61
CA CYS A 198 -9.21 -27.33 7.95
C CYS A 198 -10.27 -28.29 8.48
N GLN A 199 -9.82 -29.45 8.95
CA GLN A 199 -10.64 -30.39 9.68
C GLN A 199 -10.76 -29.97 11.15
#